data_AF-A0A7C4K7S1-F1
#
_entry.id   AF-A0A7C4K7S1-F1
#
_cell.length_a   1.000
_cell.length_b   1.000
_cell.length_c   1.000
_cell.angle_alpha   90.00
_cell.angle_beta   90.00
_cell.angle_gamma   90.00
#
_symmetry.space_group_name_H-M   'P 1'
#
loop_
_entity.id
_entity.type
_entity.pdbx_description
1 polymer ?
#
loop_
_entity_poly.entity_id
_entity_poly.type
_entity_poly.pdbx_seq_one_letter_code
_entity_poly.pdbx_strand_id
1 'polypeptide(L)'
;MKSIMMKLIRVVTITMGLLILNVMNARIVFAQEPLPVWWENLRESCIQQNQTRRGVEYCTGEIKTNLGETRTVHVIVVDLYESGVKIEYVIAWGLNKYATPDAQCNQACSNDQPHECRQISECRDVNRSTKTGVALNNRPGCDDPCNRNYYPVMSLEQALNRARRINPNVAVVIDSDYGAYKTNTRYNRDHGPEGLTVVRGIRLDGRAFGDEDNNAEQRPWLAVSETSPLNAMIGKLESGTDIGRKPDDWIYTGVGGAPRLIQDGVVVEEEINTCFRADPASCRPGASQVAVGLSEGTNPRWLFLVLAEKPSNNRDQLLLPLANFMKDKLGAKDAIKLDGGGSSQLWYEGYPEKNGVVYREEQRMLSQYLAVIAQPGEGIQLRVGPAPEPAPEPTPPPQPGKLERLLEWLRGIAQEITQAWQVLQHLIQEIARLLAETRQNVEELLQFLRNIQNPEWWVEQLEHWLVQCCGSIFLPMGAALMVRAAKKHRR
;
A
#
# COMPACT_ATOMS: atom_id res chain seq x y z
N MET A 1 -26.96 -58.55 -35.40
CA MET A 1 -26.06 -57.71 -34.57
C MET A 1 -25.23 -56.70 -35.37
N LYS A 2 -24.37 -57.07 -36.33
CA LYS A 2 -23.54 -56.10 -37.11
C LYS A 2 -24.33 -54.94 -37.76
N SER A 3 -25.50 -55.23 -38.34
CA SER A 3 -26.36 -54.21 -38.96
C SER A 3 -26.94 -53.19 -37.96
N ILE A 4 -27.26 -53.62 -36.74
CA ILE A 4 -27.74 -52.74 -35.67
C ILE A 4 -26.60 -51.86 -35.15
N MET A 5 -25.40 -52.43 -34.99
CA MET A 5 -24.22 -51.72 -34.50
C MET A 5 -23.77 -50.60 -35.47
N MET A 6 -23.82 -50.83 -36.78
CA MET A 6 -23.51 -49.78 -37.77
C MET A 6 -24.55 -48.66 -37.81
N LYS A 7 -25.83 -48.97 -37.57
CA LYS A 7 -26.87 -47.93 -37.46
C LYS A 7 -26.68 -47.07 -36.21
N LEU A 8 -26.31 -47.68 -35.07
CA LEU A 8 -26.04 -46.96 -33.84
C LEU A 8 -24.85 -45.99 -33.97
N ILE A 9 -23.75 -46.44 -34.58
CA ILE A 9 -22.56 -45.61 -34.83
C ILE A 9 -22.92 -44.41 -35.71
N ARG A 10 -23.66 -44.61 -36.80
CA ARG A 10 -24.10 -43.50 -37.67
C ARG A 10 -24.98 -42.48 -36.94
N VAL A 11 -25.89 -42.94 -36.09
CA VAL A 11 -26.74 -42.03 -35.29
C VAL A 11 -25.86 -41.23 -34.34
N VAL A 12 -24.96 -41.86 -33.59
CA VAL A 12 -24.07 -41.16 -32.65
C VAL A 12 -23.19 -40.13 -33.36
N THR A 13 -22.59 -40.47 -34.51
CA THR A 13 -21.74 -39.53 -35.27
C THR A 13 -22.52 -38.34 -35.79
N ILE A 14 -23.76 -38.53 -36.26
CA ILE A 14 -24.62 -37.44 -36.75
C ILE A 14 -25.07 -36.55 -35.60
N THR A 15 -25.51 -37.13 -34.47
CA THR A 15 -25.96 -36.34 -33.31
C THR A 15 -24.80 -35.55 -32.70
N MET A 16 -23.60 -36.13 -32.64
CA MET A 16 -22.41 -35.45 -32.10
C MET A 16 -21.91 -34.36 -33.07
N GLY A 17 -22.00 -34.58 -34.38
CA GLY A 17 -21.74 -33.55 -35.39
C GLY A 17 -22.71 -32.38 -35.32
N LEU A 18 -24.01 -32.64 -35.14
CA LEU A 18 -25.03 -31.60 -34.94
C LEU A 18 -24.85 -30.85 -33.60
N LEU A 19 -24.41 -31.54 -32.54
CA LEU A 19 -24.11 -30.89 -31.27
C LEU A 19 -22.90 -29.95 -31.38
N ILE A 20 -21.84 -30.39 -32.07
CA ILE A 20 -20.66 -29.56 -32.33
C ILE A 20 -21.01 -28.36 -33.22
N LEU A 21 -21.82 -28.55 -34.27
CA LEU A 21 -22.28 -27.43 -35.12
C LEU A 21 -23.17 -26.44 -34.35
N ASN A 22 -24.03 -26.90 -33.44
CA ASN A 22 -24.84 -26.02 -32.60
C ASN A 22 -24.02 -25.28 -31.54
N VAL A 23 -22.97 -25.92 -30.98
CA VAL A 23 -22.04 -25.25 -30.04
C VAL A 23 -21.12 -24.27 -30.78
N MET A 24 -20.72 -24.56 -32.02
CA MET A 24 -19.91 -23.64 -32.84
C MET A 24 -20.73 -22.47 -33.42
N ASN A 25 -22.05 -22.62 -33.58
CA ASN A 25 -22.96 -21.54 -33.97
C ASN A 25 -23.54 -20.76 -32.79
N ALA A 26 -23.36 -21.23 -31.55
CA ALA A 26 -23.62 -20.42 -30.37
C ALA A 26 -22.58 -19.30 -30.34
N ARG A 27 -22.93 -18.14 -30.92
CA ARG A 27 -22.18 -16.91 -30.70
C ARG A 27 -22.05 -16.78 -29.18
N ILE A 28 -20.81 -16.89 -28.69
CA ILE A 28 -20.50 -16.59 -27.29
C ILE A 28 -20.79 -15.10 -27.14
N VAL A 29 -22.01 -14.79 -26.71
CA VAL A 29 -22.37 -13.48 -26.22
C VAL A 29 -21.63 -13.37 -24.90
N PHE A 30 -20.45 -12.78 -24.92
CA PHE A 30 -19.78 -12.40 -23.69
C PHE A 30 -20.72 -11.45 -22.97
N ALA A 31 -21.24 -11.89 -21.82
CA ALA A 31 -22.02 -11.03 -20.95
C ALA A 31 -21.19 -9.77 -20.70
N GLN A 32 -21.80 -8.61 -20.90
CA GLN A 32 -21.16 -7.33 -20.65
C GLN A 32 -20.68 -7.34 -19.19
N GLU A 33 -19.38 -7.14 -18.98
CA GLU A 33 -18.87 -6.97 -17.62
C GLU A 33 -19.58 -5.77 -17.00
N PRO A 34 -20.10 -5.89 -15.76
CA PRO A 34 -20.67 -4.75 -15.06
C PRO A 34 -19.62 -3.63 -15.01
N LEU A 35 -20.08 -2.39 -15.09
CA LEU A 35 -19.19 -1.24 -14.96
C LEU A 35 -18.56 -1.27 -13.57
N PRO A 36 -17.28 -0.88 -13.43
CA PRO A 36 -16.64 -0.86 -12.11
C PRO A 36 -17.27 0.23 -11.24
N VAL A 37 -17.36 -0.03 -9.93
CA VAL A 37 -18.01 0.85 -8.94
C VAL A 37 -17.55 2.31 -9.04
N TRP A 38 -16.25 2.55 -9.21
CA TRP A 38 -15.69 3.90 -9.36
C TRP A 38 -16.25 4.64 -10.58
N TRP A 39 -16.44 3.94 -11.70
CA TRP A 39 -16.96 4.55 -12.92
C TRP A 39 -18.42 4.95 -12.73
N GLU A 40 -19.24 4.07 -12.16
CA GLU A 40 -20.64 4.37 -11.87
C GLU A 40 -20.80 5.59 -10.95
N ASN A 41 -19.89 5.75 -9.97
CA ASN A 41 -19.97 6.82 -8.99
C ASN A 41 -19.29 8.13 -9.40
N LEU A 42 -18.25 8.10 -10.25
CA LEU A 42 -17.42 9.26 -10.55
C LEU A 42 -17.40 9.68 -12.02
N ARG A 43 -18.04 8.94 -12.94
CA ARG A 43 -17.97 9.23 -14.38
C ARG A 43 -18.25 10.69 -14.75
N GLU A 44 -19.20 11.34 -14.09
CA GLU A 44 -19.56 12.73 -14.39
C GLU A 44 -18.43 13.72 -14.07
N SER A 45 -17.55 13.38 -13.13
CA SER A 45 -16.39 14.21 -12.76
C SER A 45 -15.10 13.84 -13.48
N CYS A 46 -15.05 12.65 -14.11
CA CYS A 46 -13.93 12.22 -14.95
C CYS A 46 -13.99 12.95 -16.31
N ILE A 47 -13.57 14.22 -16.35
CA ILE A 47 -13.65 15.06 -17.57
C ILE A 47 -12.80 14.44 -18.69
N GLN A 48 -13.46 13.93 -19.74
CA GLN A 48 -12.81 13.18 -20.83
C GLN A 48 -11.68 13.98 -21.52
N GLN A 49 -11.84 15.30 -21.65
CA GLN A 49 -10.85 16.19 -22.26
C GLN A 49 -9.52 16.25 -21.49
N ASN A 50 -9.53 15.87 -20.21
CA ASN A 50 -8.35 15.85 -19.35
C ASN A 50 -7.69 14.46 -19.31
N GLN A 51 -8.23 13.46 -20.02
CA GLN A 51 -7.68 12.10 -20.02
C GLN A 51 -6.67 11.95 -21.16
N THR A 52 -5.41 12.31 -20.91
CA THR A 52 -4.36 12.38 -21.94
C THR A 52 -3.45 11.15 -21.99
N ARG A 53 -3.68 10.18 -21.09
CA ARG A 53 -2.83 9.01 -20.89
C ARG A 53 -3.65 7.71 -20.88
N ARG A 54 -3.20 6.71 -21.63
CA ARG A 54 -3.85 5.38 -21.66
C ARG A 54 -3.76 4.70 -20.29
N GLY A 55 -4.87 4.15 -19.84
CA GLY A 55 -4.97 3.42 -18.58
C GLY A 55 -4.86 4.31 -17.34
N VAL A 56 -4.94 5.63 -17.47
CA VAL A 56 -4.91 6.58 -16.35
C VAL A 56 -6.05 7.57 -16.49
N GLU A 57 -6.86 7.72 -15.45
CA GLU A 57 -7.92 8.73 -15.41
C GLU A 57 -7.85 9.59 -14.16
N TYR A 58 -8.12 10.88 -14.33
CA TYR A 58 -8.35 11.82 -13.24
C TYR A 58 -9.84 12.13 -13.07
N CYS A 59 -10.33 11.98 -11.85
CA CYS A 59 -11.70 12.26 -11.45
C CYS A 59 -11.70 13.04 -10.13
N THR A 60 -12.86 13.62 -9.78
CA THR A 60 -13.07 14.25 -8.46
C THR A 60 -14.29 13.69 -7.76
N GLY A 61 -14.23 13.59 -6.45
CA GLY A 61 -15.37 13.25 -5.60
C GLY A 61 -15.52 14.27 -4.47
N GLU A 62 -16.51 14.02 -3.63
CA GLU A 62 -16.75 14.81 -2.43
C GLU A 62 -16.87 13.88 -1.23
N ILE A 63 -16.28 14.29 -0.11
CA ILE A 63 -16.49 13.66 1.20
C ILE A 63 -17.09 14.65 2.16
N LYS A 64 -17.96 14.16 3.05
CA LYS A 64 -18.43 14.92 4.20
C LYS A 64 -17.62 14.53 5.41
N THR A 65 -17.03 15.53 6.05
CA THR A 65 -16.26 15.35 7.28
C THR A 65 -17.16 15.02 8.47
N ASN A 66 -16.59 14.68 9.62
CA ASN A 66 -17.40 14.43 10.83
C ASN A 66 -18.09 15.69 11.36
N LEU A 67 -17.64 16.88 10.95
CA LEU A 67 -18.33 18.16 11.23
C LEU A 67 -19.28 18.60 10.10
N GLY A 68 -19.50 17.75 9.08
CA GLY A 68 -20.43 17.99 7.98
C GLY A 68 -19.90 18.92 6.88
N GLU A 69 -18.62 19.28 6.92
CA GLU A 69 -17.99 20.06 5.86
C GLU A 69 -17.80 19.19 4.61
N THR A 70 -18.06 19.73 3.43
CA THR A 70 -17.81 19.02 2.16
C THR A 70 -16.42 19.36 1.66
N ARG A 71 -15.65 18.32 1.32
CA ARG A 71 -14.26 18.45 0.85
C ARG A 71 -14.07 17.71 -0.46
N THR A 72 -13.30 18.33 -1.36
CA THR A 72 -12.92 17.72 -2.63
C THR A 72 -11.97 16.55 -2.37
N VAL A 73 -12.20 15.46 -3.10
CA VAL A 73 -11.28 14.33 -3.20
C VAL A 73 -10.82 14.21 -4.63
N HIS A 74 -9.52 14.28 -4.85
CA HIS A 74 -8.89 14.05 -6.15
C HIS A 74 -8.57 12.57 -6.26
N VAL A 75 -8.98 11.94 -7.37
CA VAL A 75 -8.80 10.51 -7.60
C VAL A 75 -8.08 10.31 -8.92
N ILE A 76 -6.97 9.60 -8.88
CA ILE A 76 -6.35 9.00 -10.05
C ILE A 76 -6.69 7.51 -10.06
N VAL A 77 -7.32 7.05 -11.14
CA VAL A 77 -7.57 5.63 -11.39
C VAL A 77 -6.54 5.11 -12.38
N VAL A 78 -5.92 3.98 -12.07
CA VAL A 78 -4.91 3.33 -12.92
C VAL A 78 -5.38 1.92 -13.30
N ASP A 79 -5.48 1.64 -14.60
CA ASP A 79 -5.72 0.28 -15.11
C ASP A 79 -4.41 -0.51 -15.10
N LEU A 80 -4.27 -1.39 -14.11
CA LEU A 80 -3.09 -2.25 -13.95
C LEU A 80 -2.95 -3.26 -15.09
N TYR A 81 -4.00 -3.48 -15.88
CA TYR A 81 -3.98 -4.37 -17.05
C TYR A 81 -3.60 -3.65 -18.34
N GLU A 82 -3.52 -2.31 -18.33
CA GLU A 82 -3.15 -1.56 -19.52
C GLU A 82 -1.66 -1.77 -19.84
N SER A 83 -1.39 -2.13 -21.10
CA SER A 83 -0.02 -2.30 -21.57
C SER A 83 0.70 -0.94 -21.60
N GLY A 84 1.85 -0.84 -20.93
CA GLY A 84 2.66 0.38 -20.92
C GLY A 84 2.40 1.30 -19.72
N VAL A 85 1.45 0.95 -18.84
CA VAL A 85 1.40 1.51 -17.49
C VAL A 85 2.57 0.96 -16.66
N LYS A 86 3.27 1.83 -15.95
CA LYS A 86 4.28 1.47 -14.93
C LYS A 86 4.13 2.36 -13.70
N ILE A 87 4.51 1.83 -12.54
CA ILE A 87 4.54 2.56 -11.27
C ILE A 87 5.99 2.59 -10.78
N GLU A 88 6.53 3.78 -10.62
CA GLU A 88 7.92 4.03 -10.24
C GLU A 88 8.00 4.79 -8.92
N TYR A 89 8.91 4.36 -8.04
CA TYR A 89 9.24 5.10 -6.84
C TYR A 89 10.37 6.09 -7.12
N VAL A 90 10.07 7.38 -6.97
CA VAL A 90 10.97 8.48 -7.29
C VAL A 90 11.57 8.98 -5.99
N ILE A 91 12.83 8.64 -5.71
CA ILE A 91 13.53 9.04 -4.48
C ILE A 91 14.51 10.20 -4.74
N ALA A 92 14.77 11.01 -3.72
CA ALA A 92 15.70 12.14 -3.81
C ALA A 92 17.13 11.68 -4.15
N TRP A 93 17.92 12.63 -4.69
CA TRP A 93 19.33 12.43 -4.92
C TRP A 93 20.14 12.79 -3.68
N GLY A 94 21.14 11.97 -3.37
CA GLY A 94 22.03 12.22 -2.23
C GLY A 94 23.43 11.67 -2.44
N LEU A 95 24.26 11.90 -1.43
CA LEU A 95 25.60 11.37 -1.33
C LEU A 95 25.52 9.97 -0.73
N ASN A 96 25.61 8.96 -1.59
CA ASN A 96 25.76 7.58 -1.14
C ASN A 96 27.20 7.40 -0.62
N LYS A 97 27.37 6.80 0.56
CA LYS A 97 28.67 6.70 1.28
C LYS A 97 29.88 6.19 0.49
N TYR A 98 29.71 5.46 -0.61
CA TYR A 98 30.83 5.01 -1.45
C TYR A 98 31.53 6.16 -2.21
N ALA A 99 30.99 7.38 -2.13
CA ALA A 99 31.61 8.58 -2.64
C ALA A 99 32.70 9.12 -1.70
N THR A 100 33.97 9.02 -2.11
CA THR A 100 35.09 9.70 -1.44
C THR A 100 34.83 11.20 -1.37
N PRO A 101 34.95 11.91 -0.23
CA PRO A 101 34.63 13.34 -0.15
C PRO A 101 35.53 14.17 -1.09
N ASP A 102 35.10 14.41 -2.33
CA ASP A 102 35.74 15.42 -3.16
C ASP A 102 35.17 16.77 -2.74
N ALA A 103 36.08 17.71 -2.45
CA ALA A 103 35.74 19.06 -2.00
C ALA A 103 34.91 19.86 -3.02
N GLN A 104 34.69 19.33 -4.23
CA GLN A 104 34.01 20.02 -5.33
C GLN A 104 32.47 19.93 -5.29
N CYS A 105 31.86 19.06 -4.47
CA CYS A 105 30.39 18.93 -4.48
C CYS A 105 29.63 20.03 -3.72
N ASN A 106 30.32 20.92 -3.00
CA ASN A 106 29.68 22.01 -2.24
C ASN A 106 29.01 23.08 -3.14
N GLN A 107 29.35 23.14 -4.43
CA GLN A 107 28.72 24.07 -5.40
C GLN A 107 27.44 23.51 -6.05
N ALA A 108 27.15 22.21 -5.94
CA ALA A 108 25.98 21.58 -6.55
C ALA A 108 24.64 21.89 -5.83
N CYS A 109 24.68 22.78 -4.84
CA CYS A 109 23.55 23.09 -3.95
C CYS A 109 22.64 24.21 -4.42
N SER A 110 23.01 24.87 -5.52
CA SER A 110 22.16 25.82 -6.21
C SER A 110 21.68 25.20 -7.52
N ASN A 111 20.40 24.81 -7.52
CA ASN A 111 19.55 24.64 -8.69
C ASN A 111 19.83 23.44 -9.61
N ASP A 112 18.99 22.40 -9.49
CA ASP A 112 18.50 21.46 -10.52
C ASP A 112 19.50 20.74 -11.47
N GLN A 113 20.82 20.92 -11.28
CA GLN A 113 21.88 20.41 -12.15
C GLN A 113 22.94 19.67 -11.30
N PRO A 114 22.68 18.42 -10.88
CA PRO A 114 23.63 17.63 -10.09
C PRO A 114 24.76 17.03 -10.91
N HIS A 115 24.81 17.31 -12.21
CA HIS A 115 25.69 16.63 -13.17
C HIS A 115 27.19 16.91 -12.94
N GLU A 116 27.55 17.93 -12.16
CA GLU A 116 28.97 18.22 -11.90
C GLU A 116 29.55 17.41 -10.74
N CYS A 117 28.72 16.88 -9.84
CA CYS A 117 29.18 16.03 -8.75
C CYS A 117 28.95 14.55 -9.11
N ARG A 118 30.00 13.85 -9.56
CA ARG A 118 29.99 12.40 -9.89
C ARG A 118 29.50 11.49 -8.75
N GLN A 119 29.35 12.05 -7.56
CA GLN A 119 29.01 11.36 -6.32
C GLN A 119 27.53 11.48 -5.94
N ILE A 120 26.80 12.43 -6.53
CA ILE A 120 25.37 12.55 -6.32
C ILE A 120 24.67 11.50 -7.18
N SER A 121 23.97 10.60 -6.52
CA SER A 121 23.22 9.54 -7.18
C SER A 121 21.95 9.24 -6.41
N GLU A 122 21.10 8.37 -6.97
CA GLU A 122 19.86 7.95 -6.30
C GLU A 122 20.17 7.37 -4.94
N CYS A 123 19.48 7.82 -3.89
CA CYS A 123 19.66 7.22 -2.57
C CYS A 123 19.43 5.73 -2.62
N ARG A 124 20.40 4.98 -2.07
CA ARG A 124 20.35 3.53 -1.97
C ARG A 124 20.16 3.02 -0.53
N ASP A 125 19.80 3.93 0.36
CA ASP A 125 19.63 3.67 1.78
C ASP A 125 18.63 4.71 2.31
N VAL A 126 17.68 4.27 3.13
CA VAL A 126 16.68 5.14 3.76
C VAL A 126 17.23 5.86 5.00
N ASN A 127 18.41 5.48 5.50
CA ASN A 127 19.04 6.09 6.65
C ASN A 127 20.20 7.02 6.24
N ARG A 128 20.46 8.02 7.10
CA ARG A 128 21.67 8.84 7.01
C ARG A 128 22.90 8.08 7.50
N SER A 129 24.07 8.49 7.03
CA SER A 129 25.33 7.83 7.39
C SER A 129 25.72 7.95 8.87
N THR A 130 25.17 8.95 9.59
CA THR A 130 25.54 9.25 10.99
C THR A 130 24.45 8.94 12.02
N LYS A 131 23.33 8.28 11.66
CA LYS A 131 22.16 8.12 12.56
C LYS A 131 22.47 7.26 13.80
N THR A 132 23.55 6.47 13.77
CA THR A 132 24.05 5.80 14.97
C THR A 132 25.26 6.55 15.51
N GLY A 133 25.15 7.15 16.71
CA GLY A 133 26.27 7.77 17.44
C GLY A 133 27.40 6.79 17.82
N VAL A 134 27.33 5.56 17.32
CA VAL A 134 28.41 4.58 17.31
C VAL A 134 29.05 4.65 15.94
N ALA A 135 30.34 4.95 15.92
CA ALA A 135 31.22 4.90 14.77
C ALA A 135 31.26 3.50 14.11
N LEU A 136 30.15 3.05 13.53
CA LEU A 136 30.12 1.99 12.53
C LEU A 136 30.56 2.63 11.23
N ASN A 137 31.86 2.93 11.18
CA ASN A 137 32.55 3.74 10.16
C ASN A 137 32.33 3.25 8.71
N ASN A 138 31.61 2.15 8.47
CA ASN A 138 31.37 1.56 7.15
C ASN A 138 29.89 1.31 6.75
N ARG A 139 28.86 1.69 7.52
CA ARG A 139 27.46 1.51 7.07
C ARG A 139 27.09 2.38 5.87
N PRO A 140 26.54 1.86 4.74
CA PRO A 140 25.96 2.68 3.69
C PRO A 140 24.88 3.61 4.26
N GLY A 141 24.60 4.70 3.56
CA GLY A 141 23.70 5.76 3.98
C GLY A 141 23.55 6.80 2.88
N CYS A 142 22.47 7.57 2.92
CA CYS A 142 22.23 8.67 1.99
C CYS A 142 22.15 10.01 2.72
N ASP A 143 23.11 10.88 2.45
CA ASP A 143 23.16 12.21 3.03
C ASP A 143 22.78 13.29 2.00
N ASP A 144 22.11 14.34 2.47
CA ASP A 144 21.79 15.52 1.67
C ASP A 144 23.10 16.18 1.20
N PRO A 145 23.26 16.42 -0.12
CA PRO A 145 24.50 16.95 -0.67
C PRO A 145 24.84 18.35 -0.15
N CYS A 146 23.83 19.09 0.30
CA CYS A 146 23.94 20.46 0.78
C CYS A 146 24.04 20.57 2.28
N ASN A 147 23.61 19.54 2.99
CA ASN A 147 23.87 19.43 4.41
C ASN A 147 23.88 17.97 4.81
N ARG A 148 25.09 17.40 4.97
CA ARG A 148 25.27 16.00 5.37
C ARG A 148 24.67 15.67 6.74
N ASN A 149 24.22 16.67 7.50
CA ASN A 149 23.43 16.50 8.71
C ASN A 149 21.96 16.15 8.46
N TYR A 150 21.52 16.01 7.21
CA TYR A 150 20.14 15.69 6.84
C TYR A 150 20.06 14.61 5.76
N TYR A 151 18.91 13.96 5.66
CA TYR A 151 18.53 13.05 4.58
C TYR A 151 17.98 13.88 3.42
N PRO A 152 18.33 13.59 2.14
CA PRO A 152 17.94 14.44 1.01
C PRO A 152 16.43 14.49 0.78
N VAL A 153 15.97 15.65 0.31
CA VAL A 153 14.59 15.89 -0.11
C VAL A 153 14.57 16.59 -1.46
N MET A 154 13.42 16.58 -2.12
CA MET A 154 13.18 17.25 -3.39
C MET A 154 11.77 17.85 -3.43
N SER A 155 11.59 18.91 -4.21
CA SER A 155 10.26 19.46 -4.49
C SER A 155 9.47 18.56 -5.45
N LEU A 156 8.16 18.78 -5.56
CA LEU A 156 7.31 18.12 -6.57
C LEU A 156 7.82 18.32 -8.00
N GLU A 157 8.35 19.51 -8.30
CA GLU A 157 8.91 19.81 -9.63
C GLU A 157 10.20 19.03 -9.89
N GLN A 158 11.07 18.91 -8.89
CA GLN A 158 12.29 18.10 -8.98
C GLN A 158 11.96 16.61 -9.13
N ALA A 159 10.94 16.13 -8.42
CA ALA A 159 10.43 14.76 -8.56
C ALA A 159 9.86 14.52 -9.96
N LEU A 160 9.08 15.44 -10.51
CA LEU A 160 8.57 15.36 -11.88
C LEU A 160 9.70 15.34 -12.92
N ASN A 161 10.67 16.26 -12.81
CA ASN A 161 11.81 16.30 -13.71
C ASN A 161 12.64 15.02 -13.64
N ARG A 162 12.78 14.45 -12.44
CA ARG A 162 13.43 13.15 -12.25
C ARG A 162 12.65 12.01 -12.88
N ALA A 163 11.34 11.93 -12.62
CA ALA A 163 10.47 10.93 -13.22
C ALA A 163 10.57 10.98 -14.75
N ARG A 164 10.58 12.19 -15.34
CA ARG A 164 10.75 12.41 -16.78
C ARG A 164 12.10 11.96 -17.34
N ARG A 165 13.17 12.07 -16.56
CA ARG A 165 14.49 11.52 -16.92
C ARG A 165 14.50 9.99 -16.92
N ILE A 166 13.74 9.36 -16.02
CA ILE A 166 13.56 7.90 -15.99
C ILE A 166 12.70 7.47 -17.18
N ASN A 167 11.60 8.18 -17.42
CA ASN A 167 10.70 7.93 -18.53
C ASN A 167 9.95 9.22 -18.94
N PRO A 168 10.00 9.65 -20.20
CA PRO A 168 9.34 10.90 -20.62
C PRO A 168 7.81 10.86 -20.52
N ASN A 169 7.20 9.68 -20.43
CA ASN A 169 5.75 9.48 -20.41
C ASN A 169 5.14 9.51 -19.00
N VAL A 170 5.66 10.37 -18.11
CA VAL A 170 5.06 10.55 -16.78
C VAL A 170 3.64 11.11 -16.94
N ALA A 171 2.69 10.44 -16.30
CA ALA A 171 1.28 10.82 -16.26
C ALA A 171 0.93 11.50 -14.93
N VAL A 172 1.44 10.97 -13.82
CA VAL A 172 1.09 11.37 -12.45
C VAL A 172 2.36 11.41 -11.60
N VAL A 173 2.44 12.38 -10.69
CA VAL A 173 3.36 12.36 -9.56
C VAL A 173 2.56 12.74 -8.31
N ILE A 174 2.53 11.87 -7.32
CA ILE A 174 1.84 12.08 -6.05
C ILE A 174 2.82 11.84 -4.90
N ASP A 175 2.64 12.54 -3.79
CA ASP A 175 3.36 12.19 -2.57
C ASP A 175 3.02 10.77 -2.13
N SER A 176 3.96 10.16 -1.40
CA SER A 176 3.86 8.74 -1.11
C SER A 176 4.27 8.33 0.29
N ASP A 177 5.05 9.15 1.01
CA ASP A 177 5.64 8.72 2.27
C ASP A 177 6.25 9.92 3.05
N TYR A 178 6.60 9.66 4.32
CA TYR A 178 6.75 10.63 5.40
C TYR A 178 7.85 11.66 5.14
N GLY A 179 7.43 12.91 5.07
CA GLY A 179 8.24 14.05 4.72
C GLY A 179 9.18 14.52 5.82
N ALA A 180 10.34 14.98 5.40
CA ALA A 180 11.35 15.59 6.24
C ALA A 180 11.09 17.11 6.35
N TYR A 181 10.91 17.67 7.57
CA TYR A 181 10.62 19.11 7.70
C TYR A 181 11.82 19.98 7.32
N LYS A 182 11.55 21.16 6.72
CA LYS A 182 12.56 22.21 6.46
C LYS A 182 13.17 22.83 7.72
N THR A 183 12.59 22.63 8.90
CA THR A 183 13.03 23.34 10.10
C THR A 183 14.42 22.87 10.54
N ASN A 184 15.26 23.84 10.88
CA ASN A 184 16.59 23.74 11.46
C ASN A 184 16.65 23.02 12.82
N THR A 185 15.56 22.43 13.28
CA THR A 185 15.53 21.56 14.45
C THR A 185 16.12 20.19 14.06
N ARG A 186 17.11 19.73 14.83
CA ARG A 186 17.93 18.52 14.61
C ARG A 186 17.15 17.20 14.39
N TYR A 187 15.84 17.20 14.55
CA TYR A 187 14.97 16.02 14.66
C TYR A 187 14.16 15.67 13.42
N ASN A 188 14.15 16.48 12.35
CA ASN A 188 13.11 16.34 11.32
C ASN A 188 13.57 15.84 9.94
N ARG A 189 14.85 15.49 9.75
CA ARG A 189 15.36 14.95 8.48
C ARG A 189 16.46 13.92 8.69
N ASP A 190 16.36 13.09 9.71
CA ASP A 190 17.38 12.11 10.05
C ASP A 190 17.25 10.77 9.31
N HIS A 191 16.12 10.53 8.67
CA HIS A 191 15.88 9.40 7.76
C HIS A 191 15.01 9.82 6.56
N GLY A 192 14.90 8.92 5.60
CA GLY A 192 14.09 9.00 4.40
C GLY A 192 12.84 8.15 4.51
N PRO A 193 12.48 7.41 3.44
CA PRO A 193 11.28 6.60 3.41
C PRO A 193 11.07 5.68 4.61
N GLU A 194 9.83 5.59 5.11
CA GLU A 194 9.48 4.70 6.22
C GLU A 194 8.61 3.54 5.75
N GLY A 195 8.80 2.36 6.35
CA GLY A 195 8.13 1.14 5.91
C GLY A 195 8.87 0.44 4.76
N LEU A 196 8.24 -0.58 4.19
CA LEU A 196 8.80 -1.33 3.06
C LEU A 196 9.07 -0.38 1.87
N THR A 197 10.33 -0.26 1.49
CA THR A 197 10.79 0.63 0.42
C THR A 197 11.54 -0.18 -0.63
N VAL A 198 10.91 -0.35 -1.80
CA VAL A 198 11.53 -1.04 -2.95
C VAL A 198 11.56 -0.09 -4.14
N VAL A 199 12.76 0.20 -4.63
CA VAL A 199 13.00 1.02 -5.82
C VAL A 199 13.54 0.13 -6.93
N ARG A 200 12.74 -0.09 -7.98
CA ARG A 200 13.12 -0.86 -9.18
C ARG A 200 13.69 -2.24 -8.86
N GLY A 201 12.99 -2.96 -7.99
CA GLY A 201 13.33 -4.31 -7.56
C GLY A 201 14.41 -4.39 -6.49
N ILE A 202 14.96 -3.26 -6.04
CA ILE A 202 15.97 -3.17 -4.97
C ILE A 202 15.29 -2.66 -3.71
N ARG A 203 15.26 -3.48 -2.65
CA ARG A 203 14.82 -3.05 -1.32
C ARG A 203 15.87 -2.13 -0.69
N LEU A 204 15.46 -1.02 -0.08
CA LEU A 204 16.36 0.00 0.49
C LEU A 204 16.23 0.15 2.02
N ASP A 205 15.24 -0.48 2.63
CA ASP A 205 14.94 -0.49 4.07
C ASP A 205 15.24 -1.86 4.72
N GLY A 206 15.09 -1.93 6.05
CA GLY A 206 15.18 -3.17 6.82
C GLY A 206 16.61 -3.59 7.22
N ARG A 207 16.68 -4.63 8.06
CA ARG A 207 17.92 -5.02 8.77
C ARG A 207 19.12 -5.31 7.88
N ALA A 208 18.90 -5.82 6.65
CA ALA A 208 19.97 -6.07 5.69
C ALA A 208 20.72 -4.79 5.29
N PHE A 209 20.07 -3.63 5.40
CA PHE A 209 20.64 -2.31 5.13
C PHE A 209 20.99 -1.56 6.42
N GLY A 210 21.04 -2.26 7.56
CA GLY A 210 21.40 -1.67 8.85
C GLY A 210 20.31 -0.80 9.46
N ASP A 211 19.09 -0.93 8.95
CA ASP A 211 17.88 -0.34 9.51
C ASP A 211 17.36 -1.23 10.65
N GLU A 212 17.53 -0.78 11.88
CA GLU A 212 17.26 -1.57 13.09
C GLU A 212 15.98 -1.15 13.81
N ASP A 213 15.33 -0.07 13.36
CA ASP A 213 14.08 0.41 13.96
C ASP A 213 12.87 -0.48 13.62
N ASN A 214 13.03 -1.38 12.64
CA ASN A 214 12.00 -2.29 12.14
C ASN A 214 10.76 -1.54 11.65
N ASN A 215 10.91 -0.32 11.13
CA ASN A 215 9.78 0.45 10.59
C ASN A 215 9.06 -0.25 9.43
N ALA A 216 9.73 -1.17 8.74
CA ALA A 216 9.13 -2.03 7.72
C ALA A 216 8.16 -3.07 8.30
N GLU A 217 8.36 -3.50 9.55
CA GLU A 217 7.50 -4.46 10.22
C GLU A 217 6.23 -3.78 10.73
N GLN A 218 5.12 -4.50 10.70
CA GLN A 218 3.81 -4.08 11.18
C GLN A 218 3.19 -2.86 10.47
N ARG A 219 3.93 -2.15 9.61
CA ARG A 219 3.39 -1.12 8.74
C ARG A 219 2.85 -1.72 7.45
N PRO A 220 1.66 -1.31 7.01
CA PRO A 220 1.15 -1.77 5.74
C PRO A 220 1.93 -1.11 4.58
N TRP A 221 1.99 -1.78 3.45
CA TRP A 221 2.71 -1.32 2.27
C TRP A 221 1.97 -1.69 1.00
N LEU A 222 2.15 -0.88 -0.04
CA LEU A 222 1.77 -1.19 -1.42
C LEU A 222 2.99 -1.80 -2.12
N ALA A 223 2.80 -2.92 -2.82
CA ALA A 223 3.79 -3.44 -3.76
C ALA A 223 3.19 -3.58 -5.16
N VAL A 224 4.01 -3.32 -6.18
CA VAL A 224 3.64 -3.41 -7.59
C VAL A 224 4.78 -4.07 -8.39
N SER A 225 4.42 -4.96 -9.32
CA SER A 225 5.35 -5.60 -10.27
C SER A 225 5.80 -4.66 -11.39
N GLU A 226 6.77 -5.08 -12.21
CA GLU A 226 7.24 -4.29 -13.36
C GLU A 226 6.40 -4.49 -14.64
N THR A 227 5.84 -5.69 -14.81
CA THR A 227 5.32 -6.16 -16.10
C THR A 227 3.81 -6.22 -16.12
N SER A 228 3.19 -5.59 -17.12
CA SER A 228 1.74 -5.63 -17.33
C SER A 228 1.26 -7.04 -17.76
N PRO A 229 0.09 -7.52 -17.28
CA PRO A 229 -0.76 -6.91 -16.26
C PRO A 229 -0.02 -6.84 -14.92
N LEU A 230 0.01 -5.64 -14.33
CA LEU A 230 0.78 -5.37 -13.13
C LEU A 230 0.14 -6.13 -11.96
N ASN A 231 0.89 -7.06 -11.36
CA ASN A 231 0.54 -7.57 -10.05
C ASN A 231 0.68 -6.44 -9.02
N ALA A 232 -0.30 -6.30 -8.13
CA ALA A 232 -0.27 -5.36 -7.03
C ALA A 232 -0.92 -5.96 -5.77
N MET A 233 -0.39 -5.61 -4.60
CA MET A 233 -0.98 -6.00 -3.32
C MET A 233 -0.73 -4.94 -2.26
N ILE A 234 -1.62 -4.92 -1.26
CA ILE A 234 -1.39 -4.25 0.01
C ILE A 234 -1.09 -5.31 1.05
N GLY A 235 0.14 -5.33 1.54
CA GLY A 235 0.65 -6.32 2.48
C GLY A 235 1.13 -5.68 3.79
N LYS A 236 1.64 -6.53 4.68
CA LYS A 236 2.29 -6.14 5.94
C LYS A 236 3.37 -7.18 6.24
N LEU A 237 4.52 -6.75 6.74
CA LEU A 237 5.50 -7.67 7.32
C LEU A 237 5.13 -7.96 8.77
N GLU A 238 5.15 -9.23 9.17
CA GLU A 238 4.88 -9.57 10.56
C GLU A 238 6.08 -9.26 11.47
N SER A 239 5.80 -9.12 12.77
CA SER A 239 6.81 -8.72 13.75
C SER A 239 7.90 -9.80 13.84
N GLY A 240 9.16 -9.40 13.76
CA GLY A 240 10.31 -10.29 13.77
C GLY A 240 10.52 -11.10 12.49
N THR A 241 9.75 -10.83 11.42
CA THR A 241 9.90 -11.53 10.13
C THR A 241 10.75 -10.77 9.12
N ASP A 242 11.14 -9.53 9.41
CA ASP A 242 11.98 -8.76 8.51
C ASP A 242 13.44 -9.25 8.52
N ILE A 243 13.75 -10.09 7.54
CA ILE A 243 15.10 -10.57 7.25
C ILE A 243 15.87 -9.67 6.26
N GLY A 244 15.33 -8.50 5.91
CA GLY A 244 15.92 -7.54 4.97
C GLY A 244 15.88 -7.96 3.50
N ARG A 245 14.99 -8.89 3.14
CA ARG A 245 14.70 -9.27 1.74
C ARG A 245 13.32 -8.78 1.33
N LYS A 246 13.07 -8.64 0.03
CA LYS A 246 11.70 -8.36 -0.44
C LYS A 246 10.76 -9.48 0.04
N PRO A 247 9.52 -9.16 0.44
CA PRO A 247 8.51 -10.18 0.75
C PRO A 247 8.35 -11.19 -0.40
N ASP A 248 8.37 -10.69 -1.64
CA ASP A 248 8.32 -11.49 -2.86
C ASP A 248 9.27 -10.96 -3.94
N ASP A 249 9.75 -11.87 -4.79
CA ASP A 249 10.73 -11.54 -5.85
C ASP A 249 10.15 -10.64 -6.95
N TRP A 250 8.85 -10.73 -7.21
CA TRP A 250 8.17 -9.96 -8.27
C TRP A 250 8.01 -8.48 -7.92
N ILE A 251 8.21 -8.09 -6.65
CA ILE A 251 8.05 -6.70 -6.20
C ILE A 251 9.11 -5.84 -6.88
N TYR A 252 8.65 -4.88 -7.68
CA TYR A 252 9.49 -3.90 -8.38
C TYR A 252 9.43 -2.53 -7.71
N THR A 253 8.24 -2.08 -7.34
CA THR A 253 8.01 -0.86 -6.57
C THR A 253 7.31 -1.22 -5.26
N GLY A 254 7.81 -0.69 -4.14
CA GLY A 254 7.27 -0.93 -2.80
C GLY A 254 7.27 0.36 -2.00
N VAL A 255 6.13 0.69 -1.39
CA VAL A 255 5.92 1.94 -0.65
C VAL A 255 5.22 1.64 0.67
N GLY A 256 5.84 2.04 1.77
CA GLY A 256 5.24 1.99 3.10
C GLY A 256 4.19 3.08 3.30
N GLY A 257 3.19 2.79 4.12
CA GLY A 257 2.19 3.75 4.56
C GLY A 257 1.72 3.39 5.98
N ALA A 258 0.91 4.25 6.59
CA ALA A 258 0.19 3.94 7.82
C ALA A 258 -0.86 5.01 8.13
N PRO A 259 -2.00 4.67 8.76
CA PRO A 259 -2.45 3.31 9.08
C PRO A 259 -3.04 2.59 7.85
N ARG A 260 -3.46 1.34 8.03
CA ARG A 260 -4.35 0.68 7.07
C ARG A 260 -5.73 1.35 7.14
N LEU A 261 -6.39 1.49 6.00
CA LEU A 261 -7.71 2.11 5.88
C LEU A 261 -8.80 1.08 5.63
N ILE A 262 -8.53 0.14 4.72
CA ILE A 262 -9.44 -0.93 4.33
C ILE A 262 -8.65 -2.22 4.26
N GLN A 263 -9.22 -3.30 4.80
CA GLN A 263 -8.73 -4.66 4.66
C GLN A 263 -9.89 -5.57 4.25
N ASP A 264 -9.72 -6.30 3.14
CA ASP A 264 -10.71 -7.26 2.66
C ASP A 264 -12.13 -6.68 2.51
N GLY A 265 -12.24 -5.41 2.09
CA GLY A 265 -13.50 -4.68 1.91
C GLY A 265 -14.13 -4.14 3.20
N VAL A 266 -13.43 -4.27 4.33
CA VAL A 266 -13.84 -3.76 5.64
C VAL A 266 -12.97 -2.57 6.03
N VAL A 267 -13.61 -1.47 6.42
CA VAL A 267 -12.90 -0.30 6.97
C VAL A 267 -12.38 -0.66 8.36
N VAL A 268 -11.07 -0.50 8.58
CA VAL A 268 -10.42 -0.85 9.85
C VAL A 268 -10.41 0.34 10.81
N GLU A 269 -11.59 0.65 11.35
CA GLU A 269 -11.81 1.85 12.19
C GLU A 269 -10.86 1.96 13.39
N GLU A 270 -10.51 0.83 14.02
CA GLU A 270 -9.59 0.82 15.16
C GLU A 270 -8.19 1.34 14.77
N GLU A 271 -7.64 0.89 13.64
CA GLU A 271 -6.33 1.37 13.16
C GLU A 271 -6.37 2.86 12.80
N ILE A 272 -7.47 3.31 12.19
CA ILE A 272 -7.69 4.72 11.85
C ILE A 272 -7.74 5.59 13.11
N ASN A 273 -8.58 5.20 14.08
CA ASN A 273 -8.84 5.99 15.28
C ASN A 273 -7.65 6.02 16.24
N THR A 274 -6.87 4.93 16.30
CA THR A 274 -5.68 4.83 17.15
C THR A 274 -4.40 5.27 16.45
N CYS A 275 -4.47 5.56 15.15
CA CYS A 275 -3.30 5.77 14.30
C CYS A 275 -2.29 4.62 14.43
N PHE A 276 -2.79 3.38 14.42
CA PHE A 276 -2.01 2.20 14.77
C PHE A 276 -0.73 2.10 13.94
N ARG A 277 0.41 1.94 14.64
CA ARG A 277 1.77 1.78 14.05
C ARG A 277 2.23 2.95 13.17
N ALA A 278 1.56 4.09 13.26
CA ALA A 278 1.97 5.35 12.66
C ALA A 278 2.39 6.36 13.75
N ASP A 279 3.10 7.41 13.35
CA ASP A 279 3.23 8.59 14.20
C ASP A 279 1.84 9.22 14.41
N PRO A 280 1.44 9.63 15.63
CA PRO A 280 0.17 10.33 15.83
C PRO A 280 -0.04 11.57 14.93
N ALA A 281 1.05 12.21 14.49
CA ALA A 281 1.02 13.31 13.52
C ALA A 281 0.52 12.86 12.13
N SER A 282 0.68 11.58 11.78
CA SER A 282 0.17 11.00 10.54
C SER A 282 -1.36 11.05 10.48
N CYS A 283 -2.06 10.88 11.60
CA CYS A 283 -3.52 10.90 11.66
C CYS A 283 -4.08 12.22 12.20
N ARG A 284 -3.30 13.29 12.12
CA ARG A 284 -3.67 14.58 12.69
C ARG A 284 -4.99 15.10 12.06
N PRO A 285 -5.98 15.49 12.88
CA PRO A 285 -7.15 16.21 12.38
C PRO A 285 -6.74 17.51 11.70
N GLY A 286 -7.57 18.01 10.78
CA GLY A 286 -7.28 19.29 10.15
C GLY A 286 -6.24 19.26 9.04
N ALA A 287 -5.83 18.08 8.59
CA ALA A 287 -4.81 17.88 7.56
C ALA A 287 -5.41 17.24 6.31
N SER A 288 -4.91 17.63 5.14
CA SER A 288 -5.15 16.86 3.91
C SER A 288 -4.62 15.43 4.07
N GLN A 289 -5.17 14.50 3.31
CA GLN A 289 -4.85 13.08 3.43
C GLN A 289 -4.56 12.51 2.06
N VAL A 290 -3.53 11.66 1.99
CA VAL A 290 -3.23 10.89 0.78
C VAL A 290 -3.36 9.40 1.10
N ALA A 291 -3.88 8.65 0.16
CA ALA A 291 -4.10 7.23 0.29
C ALA A 291 -3.91 6.52 -1.05
N VAL A 292 -3.66 5.22 -0.99
CA VAL A 292 -3.69 4.33 -2.14
C VAL A 292 -4.58 3.13 -1.84
N GLY A 293 -5.36 2.71 -2.83
CA GLY A 293 -6.24 1.55 -2.70
C GLY A 293 -6.21 0.66 -3.93
N LEU A 294 -6.64 -0.59 -3.75
CA LEU A 294 -6.75 -1.61 -4.78
C LEU A 294 -8.20 -2.08 -4.88
N SER A 295 -8.68 -2.34 -6.09
CA SER A 295 -10.00 -2.97 -6.29
C SER A 295 -10.03 -4.42 -5.81
N GLU A 296 -11.21 -5.04 -5.82
CA GLU A 296 -11.34 -6.47 -5.55
C GLU A 296 -10.58 -7.35 -6.58
N GLY A 297 -10.19 -8.56 -6.13
CA GLY A 297 -9.54 -9.60 -6.92
C GLY A 297 -8.24 -10.10 -6.28
N THR A 298 -7.77 -11.29 -6.68
CA THR A 298 -6.42 -11.76 -6.34
C THR A 298 -5.33 -11.08 -7.17
N ASN A 299 -5.72 -10.53 -8.33
CA ASN A 299 -4.92 -9.64 -9.15
C ASN A 299 -5.78 -8.41 -9.46
N PRO A 300 -5.76 -7.37 -8.60
CA PRO A 300 -6.65 -6.23 -8.74
C PRO A 300 -6.41 -5.55 -10.09
N ARG A 301 -7.50 -5.14 -10.75
CA ARG A 301 -7.40 -4.41 -12.02
C ARG A 301 -7.16 -2.92 -11.79
N TRP A 302 -7.73 -2.35 -10.73
CA TRP A 302 -7.67 -0.91 -10.49
C TRP A 302 -6.80 -0.60 -9.28
N LEU A 303 -5.94 0.39 -9.47
CA LEU A 303 -5.25 1.10 -8.39
C LEU A 303 -5.77 2.53 -8.31
N PHE A 304 -6.05 2.98 -7.09
CA PHE A 304 -6.59 4.31 -6.81
C PHE A 304 -5.55 5.12 -6.04
N LEU A 305 -5.08 6.25 -6.59
CA LEU A 305 -4.31 7.24 -5.84
C LEU A 305 -5.26 8.37 -5.45
N VAL A 306 -5.39 8.64 -4.16
CA VAL A 306 -6.45 9.50 -3.64
C VAL A 306 -5.84 10.59 -2.77
N LEU A 307 -6.24 11.84 -3.02
CA LEU A 307 -5.87 13.00 -2.21
C LEU A 307 -7.15 13.73 -1.77
N ALA A 308 -7.38 13.82 -0.46
CA ALA A 308 -8.46 14.60 0.13
C ALA A 308 -7.93 15.97 0.61
N GLU A 309 -8.58 17.05 0.18
CA GLU A 309 -8.19 18.41 0.54
C GLU A 309 -8.36 18.68 2.03
N LYS A 310 -7.50 19.54 2.58
CA LYS A 310 -7.51 19.96 3.99
C LYS A 310 -8.88 20.56 4.39
N PRO A 311 -9.42 20.19 5.56
CA PRO A 311 -10.63 20.82 6.07
C PRO A 311 -10.36 22.25 6.57
N SER A 312 -11.39 23.09 6.64
CA SER A 312 -11.24 24.47 7.12
C SER A 312 -11.03 24.49 8.64
N ASN A 313 -11.61 23.50 9.32
CA ASN A 313 -11.52 23.31 10.75
C ASN A 313 -10.38 22.34 11.09
N ASN A 314 -9.45 22.78 11.94
CA ASN A 314 -8.31 21.97 12.35
C ASN A 314 -8.66 20.80 13.29
N ARG A 315 -9.93 20.66 13.69
CA ARG A 315 -10.45 19.56 14.51
C ARG A 315 -11.13 18.46 13.69
N ASP A 316 -11.32 18.68 12.39
CA ASP A 316 -12.07 17.78 11.53
C ASP A 316 -11.23 16.57 11.13
N GLN A 317 -11.79 15.37 11.25
CA GLN A 317 -11.14 14.12 10.86
C GLN A 317 -11.56 13.71 9.46
N LEU A 318 -10.58 13.52 8.58
CA LEU A 318 -10.80 13.10 7.20
C LEU A 318 -10.58 11.62 6.95
N LEU A 319 -9.84 10.91 7.81
CA LEU A 319 -9.42 9.54 7.50
C LEU A 319 -10.56 8.53 7.42
N LEU A 320 -11.48 8.56 8.39
CA LEU A 320 -12.64 7.67 8.34
C LEU A 320 -13.59 8.00 7.16
N PRO A 321 -13.95 9.28 6.91
CA PRO A 321 -14.66 9.65 5.68
C PRO A 321 -13.95 9.24 4.40
N LEU A 322 -12.62 9.38 4.34
CA LEU A 322 -11.81 8.98 3.19
C LEU A 322 -11.84 7.45 2.98
N ALA A 323 -11.70 6.66 4.03
CA ALA A 323 -11.78 5.20 3.95
C ALA A 323 -13.15 4.74 3.42
N ASN A 324 -14.23 5.33 3.94
CA ASN A 324 -15.59 5.06 3.45
C ASN A 324 -15.77 5.49 1.98
N PHE A 325 -15.23 6.64 1.58
CA PHE A 325 -15.25 7.06 0.18
C PHE A 325 -14.52 6.06 -0.73
N MET A 326 -13.32 5.63 -0.35
CA MET A 326 -12.55 4.66 -1.13
C MET A 326 -13.31 3.33 -1.26
N LYS A 327 -13.92 2.84 -0.17
CA LYS A 327 -14.73 1.63 -0.20
C LYS A 327 -15.98 1.79 -1.08
N ASP A 328 -16.84 2.75 -0.75
CA ASP A 328 -18.20 2.82 -1.28
C ASP A 328 -18.27 3.49 -2.65
N LYS A 329 -17.36 4.43 -2.93
CA LYS A 329 -17.31 5.17 -4.19
C LYS A 329 -16.32 4.60 -5.18
N LEU A 330 -15.21 4.02 -4.74
CA LEU A 330 -14.21 3.45 -5.65
C LEU A 330 -14.31 1.92 -5.78
N GLY A 331 -14.95 1.24 -4.82
CA GLY A 331 -14.91 -0.21 -4.73
C GLY A 331 -13.53 -0.72 -4.31
N ALA A 332 -12.79 0.05 -3.50
CA ALA A 332 -11.51 -0.39 -2.95
C ALA A 332 -11.72 -1.51 -1.92
N LYS A 333 -11.01 -2.62 -2.10
CA LYS A 333 -10.99 -3.76 -1.18
C LYS A 333 -9.89 -3.63 -0.14
N ASP A 334 -8.74 -3.13 -0.54
CA ASP A 334 -7.63 -2.84 0.36
C ASP A 334 -7.18 -1.40 0.16
N ALA A 335 -6.83 -0.71 1.23
CA ALA A 335 -6.30 0.65 1.15
C ALA A 335 -5.38 0.97 2.33
N ILE A 336 -4.39 1.81 2.07
CA ILE A 336 -3.46 2.35 3.07
C ILE A 336 -3.38 3.86 2.93
N LYS A 337 -3.12 4.52 4.05
CA LYS A 337 -2.81 5.94 4.08
C LYS A 337 -1.32 6.15 3.79
N LEU A 338 -1.00 7.13 2.95
CA LEU A 338 0.35 7.62 2.68
C LEU A 338 0.63 8.88 3.53
N ASP A 339 1.73 9.59 3.33
CA ASP A 339 1.96 10.84 4.06
C ASP A 339 0.90 11.90 3.69
N GLY A 340 0.63 12.85 4.58
CA GLY A 340 -0.43 13.84 4.40
C GLY A 340 -0.06 15.22 4.92
N GLY A 341 -1.09 16.02 5.21
CA GLY A 341 -0.94 17.40 5.70
C GLY A 341 -0.08 18.24 4.76
N GLY A 342 0.94 18.91 5.30
CA GLY A 342 1.82 19.74 4.48
C GLY A 342 2.63 18.99 3.41
N SER A 343 2.62 17.65 3.40
CA SER A 343 3.27 16.85 2.37
C SER A 343 2.38 16.61 1.14
N SER A 344 1.05 16.72 1.29
CA SER A 344 0.07 16.35 0.27
C SER A 344 0.22 17.18 -1.01
N GLN A 345 0.58 16.50 -2.10
CA GLN A 345 0.94 17.08 -3.38
C GLN A 345 0.57 16.14 -4.52
N LEU A 346 -0.14 16.67 -5.52
CA LEU A 346 -0.54 15.93 -6.70
C LEU A 346 -0.24 16.76 -7.96
N TRP A 347 0.49 16.14 -8.88
CA TRP A 347 0.66 16.59 -10.25
C TRP A 347 0.06 15.56 -11.21
N TYR A 348 -0.70 16.04 -12.18
CA TYR A 348 -1.30 15.23 -13.25
C TYR A 348 -1.16 15.98 -14.57
N GLU A 349 -0.63 15.30 -15.60
CA GLU A 349 -0.34 15.96 -16.88
C GLU A 349 -1.59 16.55 -17.55
N GLY A 350 -2.70 15.82 -17.50
CA GLY A 350 -3.95 16.24 -18.14
C GLY A 350 -4.69 17.33 -17.38
N TYR A 351 -4.18 17.81 -16.24
CA TYR A 351 -4.81 18.89 -15.49
C TYR A 351 -4.47 20.25 -16.14
N PRO A 352 -5.47 21.02 -16.59
CA PRO A 352 -5.24 22.20 -17.44
C PRO A 352 -4.64 23.39 -16.69
N GLU A 353 -4.76 23.42 -15.36
CA GLU A 353 -4.29 24.55 -14.56
C GLU A 353 -2.86 24.34 -14.05
N LYS A 354 -2.16 25.46 -13.79
CA LYS A 354 -0.88 25.50 -13.05
C LYS A 354 0.17 24.48 -13.55
N ASN A 355 0.25 24.28 -14.86
CA ASN A 355 1.16 23.31 -15.49
C ASN A 355 1.02 21.88 -14.94
N GLY A 356 -0.23 21.44 -14.69
CA GLY A 356 -0.54 20.09 -14.20
C GLY A 356 -0.56 19.94 -12.68
N VAL A 357 -0.29 20.99 -11.90
CA VAL A 357 -0.37 20.92 -10.44
C VAL A 357 -1.84 20.95 -10.00
N VAL A 358 -2.35 19.79 -9.58
CA VAL A 358 -3.73 19.63 -9.07
C VAL A 358 -3.83 20.19 -7.67
N TYR A 359 -2.95 19.74 -6.77
CA TYR A 359 -2.97 20.12 -5.36
C TYR A 359 -1.53 20.25 -4.82
N ARG A 360 -1.30 21.22 -3.93
CA ARG A 360 -0.01 21.42 -3.26
C ARG A 360 -0.21 22.14 -1.92
N GLU A 361 -0.11 21.41 -0.82
CA GLU A 361 -0.11 22.02 0.52
C GLU A 361 1.32 22.41 0.92
N GLU A 362 1.52 23.64 1.42
CA GLU A 362 2.77 24.17 2.02
C GLU A 362 4.08 24.07 1.19
N GLN A 363 4.05 23.49 -0.01
CA GLN A 363 5.21 23.23 -0.88
C GLN A 363 6.35 22.50 -0.16
N ARG A 364 6.00 21.53 0.71
CA ARG A 364 7.00 20.75 1.44
C ARG A 364 7.84 19.94 0.46
N MET A 365 9.14 19.90 0.70
CA MET A 365 10.04 19.01 -0.04
C MET A 365 10.03 17.65 0.64
N LEU A 366 9.95 16.58 -0.14
CA LEU A 366 9.82 15.21 0.34
C LEU A 366 11.04 14.39 -0.08
N SER A 367 11.34 13.33 0.65
CA SER A 367 12.40 12.39 0.25
C SER A 367 12.03 11.57 -1.00
N GLN A 368 10.74 11.50 -1.34
CA GLN A 368 10.18 10.53 -2.26
C GLN A 368 8.78 10.89 -2.75
N TYR A 369 8.44 10.36 -3.92
CA TYR A 369 7.13 10.47 -4.56
C TYR A 369 6.83 9.16 -5.31
N LEU A 370 5.55 8.89 -5.56
CA LEU A 370 5.11 7.85 -6.48
C LEU A 370 4.81 8.47 -7.85
N ALA A 371 5.36 7.89 -8.91
CA ALA A 371 5.08 8.29 -10.28
C ALA A 371 4.35 7.19 -11.05
N VAL A 372 3.34 7.59 -11.82
CA VAL A 372 2.69 6.72 -12.80
C VAL A 372 3.17 7.12 -14.18
N ILE A 373 3.66 6.14 -14.93
CA ILE A 373 4.08 6.30 -16.32
C ILE A 373 3.01 5.64 -17.19
N ALA A 374 2.56 6.34 -18.24
CA ALA A 374 1.58 5.81 -19.17
C ALA A 374 1.76 6.42 -20.56
N GLN A 375 1.49 5.63 -21.60
CA GLN A 375 1.57 6.11 -22.98
C GLN A 375 0.50 7.19 -23.24
N PRO A 376 0.75 8.16 -24.14
CA PRO A 376 -0.28 9.08 -24.59
C PRO A 376 -1.52 8.34 -25.13
N GLY A 377 -2.72 8.84 -24.82
CA GLY A 377 -3.98 8.36 -25.39
C GLY A 377 -5.20 8.63 -24.52
N GLU A 378 -6.34 8.07 -24.91
CA GLU A 378 -7.65 8.38 -24.31
C GLU A 378 -7.93 7.51 -23.08
N GLY A 379 -7.49 7.98 -21.90
CA GLY A 379 -7.93 7.47 -20.58
C GLY A 379 -8.01 5.95 -20.42
N ILE A 380 -8.99 5.49 -19.63
CA ILE A 380 -9.32 4.08 -19.45
C ILE A 380 -10.44 3.73 -20.44
N GLN A 381 -10.15 2.79 -21.34
CA GLN A 381 -11.15 2.28 -22.27
C GLN A 381 -11.89 1.09 -21.67
N LEU A 382 -13.02 1.36 -21.03
CA LEU A 382 -13.94 0.29 -20.63
C LEU A 382 -14.55 -0.34 -21.89
N ARG A 383 -14.42 -1.66 -22.02
CA ARG A 383 -15.10 -2.43 -23.07
C ARG A 383 -16.59 -2.49 -22.75
N VAL A 384 -17.29 -1.41 -23.02
CA VAL A 384 -18.75 -1.40 -23.04
C VAL A 384 -19.15 -2.16 -24.30
N GLY A 385 -19.58 -3.42 -24.14
CA GLY A 385 -20.16 -4.17 -25.24
C GLY A 385 -21.32 -3.36 -25.86
N PRO A 386 -21.67 -3.59 -27.15
CA PRO A 386 -22.89 -3.00 -27.69
C PRO A 386 -24.02 -3.31 -26.72
N ALA A 387 -24.77 -2.27 -26.32
CA ALA A 387 -25.94 -2.44 -25.49
C ALA A 387 -26.73 -3.60 -26.09
N PRO A 388 -27.10 -4.64 -25.31
CA PRO A 388 -27.77 -5.81 -25.86
C PRO A 388 -28.93 -5.31 -26.70
N GLU A 389 -28.94 -5.70 -27.98
CA GLU A 389 -29.98 -5.33 -28.94
C GLU A 389 -31.31 -5.57 -28.21
N PRO A 390 -32.20 -4.56 -28.10
CA PRO A 390 -33.37 -4.64 -27.26
C PRO A 390 -34.07 -5.94 -27.61
N ALA A 391 -34.04 -6.89 -26.67
CA ALA A 391 -34.58 -8.21 -26.91
C ALA A 391 -36.01 -7.99 -27.44
N PRO A 392 -36.42 -8.69 -28.52
CA PRO A 392 -37.80 -8.59 -29.00
C PRO A 392 -38.70 -8.72 -27.79
N GLU A 393 -39.61 -7.76 -27.61
CA GLU A 393 -40.49 -7.62 -26.45
C GLU A 393 -40.82 -9.03 -25.96
N PRO A 394 -40.27 -9.44 -24.80
CA PRO A 394 -40.34 -10.84 -24.41
C PRO A 394 -41.81 -11.18 -24.41
N THR A 395 -42.19 -12.17 -25.22
CA THR A 395 -43.53 -12.75 -25.14
C THR A 395 -43.69 -13.06 -23.66
N PRO A 396 -44.69 -12.45 -22.99
CA PRO A 396 -44.72 -12.41 -21.53
C PRO A 396 -44.46 -13.82 -21.05
N PRO A 397 -43.35 -14.04 -20.30
CA PRO A 397 -42.96 -15.39 -19.93
C PRO A 397 -44.19 -16.05 -19.33
N PRO A 398 -44.54 -17.29 -19.74
CA PRO A 398 -45.68 -17.99 -19.16
C PRO A 398 -45.54 -17.84 -17.67
N GLN A 399 -46.53 -17.20 -17.04
CA GLN A 399 -46.40 -16.77 -15.66
C GLN A 399 -45.94 -17.99 -14.86
N PRO A 400 -44.81 -17.88 -14.13
CA PRO A 400 -44.24 -19.03 -13.45
C PRO A 400 -45.35 -19.64 -12.62
N GLY A 401 -45.54 -20.95 -12.80
CA GLY A 401 -46.58 -21.68 -12.11
C GLY A 401 -46.41 -21.45 -10.60
N LYS A 402 -47.47 -21.63 -9.81
CA LYS A 402 -47.38 -21.51 -8.34
C LYS A 402 -46.19 -22.31 -7.76
N LEU A 403 -45.84 -23.44 -8.39
CA LEU A 403 -44.71 -24.27 -8.03
C LEU A 403 -43.34 -23.63 -8.32
N GLU A 404 -43.16 -22.97 -9.47
CA GLU A 404 -41.89 -22.32 -9.83
C GLU A 404 -41.61 -21.10 -8.95
N ARG A 405 -42.63 -20.30 -8.63
CA ARG A 405 -42.49 -19.19 -7.68
C ARG A 405 -42.13 -19.67 -6.28
N LEU A 406 -42.72 -20.79 -5.85
CA LEU A 406 -42.38 -21.41 -4.57
C LEU A 406 -40.92 -21.90 -4.58
N LEU A 407 -40.45 -22.50 -5.69
CA LEU A 407 -39.08 -22.97 -5.83
C LEU A 407 -38.06 -21.82 -5.88
N GLU A 408 -38.36 -20.71 -6.56
CA GLU A 408 -37.50 -19.52 -6.55
C GLU A 408 -37.42 -18.89 -5.16
N TRP A 409 -38.56 -18.75 -4.47
CA TRP A 409 -38.58 -18.27 -3.10
C TRP A 409 -37.79 -19.17 -2.15
N LEU A 410 -37.94 -20.50 -2.28
CA LEU A 410 -37.15 -21.46 -1.50
C LEU A 410 -35.65 -21.40 -1.82
N ARG A 411 -35.26 -21.14 -3.08
CA ARG A 411 -33.85 -20.93 -3.45
C ARG A 411 -33.28 -19.65 -2.84
N GLY A 412 -34.06 -18.57 -2.83
CA GLY A 412 -33.68 -17.33 -2.17
C GLY A 412 -33.42 -17.54 -0.68
N ILE A 413 -34.34 -18.22 0.01
CA ILE A 413 -34.17 -18.59 1.42
C ILE A 413 -32.95 -19.48 1.62
N ALA A 414 -32.73 -20.47 0.77
CA ALA A 414 -31.56 -21.34 0.87
C ALA A 414 -30.25 -20.57 0.69
N GLN A 415 -30.21 -19.57 -0.20
CA GLN A 415 -29.05 -18.68 -0.38
C GLN A 415 -28.82 -17.81 0.85
N GLU A 416 -29.86 -17.19 1.40
CA GLU A 416 -29.76 -16.39 2.63
C GLU A 416 -29.28 -17.24 3.82
N ILE A 417 -29.80 -18.46 3.98
CA ILE A 417 -29.34 -19.42 5.00
C ILE A 417 -27.88 -19.80 4.78
N THR A 418 -27.46 -20.02 3.53
CA THR A 418 -26.07 -20.37 3.19
C THR A 418 -25.11 -19.23 3.53
N GLN A 419 -25.49 -17.99 3.20
CA GLN A 419 -24.70 -16.79 3.55
C GLN A 419 -24.62 -16.62 5.07
N ALA A 420 -25.74 -16.74 5.79
CA ALA A 420 -25.76 -16.68 7.25
C ALA A 420 -24.89 -17.79 7.88
N TRP A 421 -24.90 -18.99 7.30
CA TRP A 421 -24.05 -20.09 7.74
C TRP A 421 -22.56 -19.82 7.53
N GLN A 422 -22.18 -19.23 6.39
CA GLN A 422 -20.79 -18.84 6.12
C GLN A 422 -20.30 -17.79 7.12
N VAL A 423 -21.13 -16.78 7.42
CA VAL A 423 -20.82 -15.78 8.45
C VAL A 423 -20.65 -16.43 9.82
N LEU A 424 -21.55 -17.34 10.19
CA LEU A 424 -21.46 -18.07 11.47
C LEU A 424 -20.18 -18.92 11.55
N GLN A 425 -19.80 -19.62 10.47
CA GLN A 425 -18.55 -20.40 10.43
C GLN A 425 -17.32 -19.51 10.60
N HIS A 426 -17.29 -18.35 9.96
CA HIS A 426 -16.21 -17.38 10.12
C HIS A 426 -16.12 -16.87 11.58
N LEU A 427 -17.26 -16.53 12.20
CA LEU A 427 -17.30 -16.13 13.61
C LEU A 427 -16.84 -17.24 14.57
N ILE A 428 -17.21 -18.50 14.30
CA ILE A 428 -16.74 -19.65 15.10
C ILE A 428 -15.21 -19.80 15.00
N GLN A 429 -14.65 -19.65 13.80
CA GLN A 429 -13.20 -19.72 13.59
C GLN A 429 -12.47 -18.59 14.32
N GLU A 430 -13.02 -17.38 14.29
CA GLU A 430 -12.41 -16.23 14.97
C GLU A 430 -12.48 -16.36 16.49
N ILE A 431 -13.60 -16.83 17.05
CA ILE A 431 -13.71 -17.14 18.48
C ILE A 431 -12.69 -18.23 18.88
N ALA A 432 -12.53 -19.27 18.07
CA ALA A 432 -11.55 -20.32 18.33
C ALA A 432 -10.11 -19.79 18.32
N ARG A 433 -9.80 -18.87 17.39
CA ARG A 433 -8.50 -18.18 17.31
C ARG A 433 -8.24 -17.35 18.59
N LEU A 434 -9.20 -16.53 19.00
CA LEU A 434 -9.09 -15.71 20.22
C LEU A 434 -8.96 -16.55 21.49
N LEU A 435 -9.67 -17.68 21.59
CA LEU A 435 -9.52 -18.61 22.71
C LEU A 435 -8.14 -19.27 22.74
N ALA A 436 -7.58 -19.62 21.58
CA ALA A 436 -6.22 -20.17 21.48
C ALA A 436 -5.16 -19.14 21.91
N GLU A 437 -5.29 -17.89 21.44
CA GLU A 437 -4.42 -16.78 21.81
C GLU A 437 -4.50 -16.47 23.31
N THR A 438 -5.72 -16.41 23.87
CA THR A 438 -5.93 -16.22 25.31
C THR A 438 -5.29 -17.34 26.13
N ARG A 439 -5.42 -18.59 25.67
CA ARG A 439 -4.79 -19.73 26.33
C ARG A 439 -3.27 -19.62 26.33
N GLN A 440 -2.68 -19.25 25.19
CA GLN A 440 -1.23 -19.03 25.10
C GLN A 440 -0.77 -17.93 26.07
N ASN A 441 -1.47 -16.79 26.10
CA ASN A 441 -1.16 -15.68 27.01
C ASN A 441 -1.25 -16.09 28.49
N VAL A 442 -2.24 -16.92 28.85
CA VAL A 442 -2.36 -17.47 30.21
C VAL A 442 -1.22 -18.43 30.52
N GLU A 443 -0.82 -19.29 29.59
CA GLU A 443 0.31 -20.21 29.77
C GLU A 443 1.64 -19.45 29.93
N GLU A 444 1.86 -18.38 29.14
CA GLU A 444 3.00 -17.48 29.26
C GLU A 444 3.02 -16.74 30.61
N LEU A 445 1.86 -16.22 31.05
CA LEU A 445 1.74 -15.58 32.36
C LEU A 445 2.02 -16.56 33.51
N LEU A 446 1.48 -17.78 33.44
CA LEU A 446 1.74 -18.81 34.45
C LEU A 446 3.21 -19.23 34.45
N GLN A 447 3.86 -19.28 33.29
CA GLN A 447 5.29 -19.54 33.19
C GLN A 447 6.10 -18.39 33.81
N PHE A 448 5.72 -17.14 33.54
CA PHE A 448 6.33 -15.96 34.14
C PHE A 448 6.19 -15.95 35.67
N LEU A 449 5.01 -16.25 36.20
CA LEU A 449 4.78 -16.36 37.64
C LEU A 449 5.61 -17.48 38.29
N ARG A 450 5.74 -18.64 37.62
CA ARG A 450 6.64 -19.73 38.05
C ARG A 450 8.10 -19.29 38.05
N ASN A 451 8.52 -18.56 37.02
CA ASN A 451 9.87 -18.03 36.91
C ASN A 451 10.17 -17.00 38.03
N ILE A 452 9.23 -16.11 38.37
CA ILE A 452 9.38 -15.16 39.50
C ILE A 452 9.59 -15.88 40.83
N GLN A 453 8.92 -17.02 41.04
CA GLN A 453 9.09 -17.82 42.25
C GLN A 453 10.41 -18.59 42.29
N ASN A 454 11.10 -18.73 41.15
CA ASN A 454 12.42 -19.34 41.08
C ASN A 454 13.52 -18.29 41.36
N PRO A 455 14.23 -18.38 42.50
CA PRO A 455 15.29 -17.43 42.81
C PRO A 455 16.48 -17.47 41.84
N GLU A 456 16.69 -18.56 41.10
CA GLU A 456 17.75 -18.63 40.08
C GLU A 456 17.42 -17.79 38.83
N TRP A 457 16.13 -17.69 38.48
CA TRP A 457 15.68 -16.86 37.37
C TRP A 457 15.99 -15.38 37.60
N TRP A 458 15.80 -14.89 38.84
CA TRP A 458 16.17 -13.51 39.19
C TRP A 458 17.67 -13.24 39.07
N VAL A 459 18.52 -14.23 39.37
CA VAL A 459 19.97 -14.10 39.21
C VAL A 459 20.32 -13.97 37.72
N GLU A 460 19.72 -14.80 36.86
CA GLU A 460 19.92 -14.72 35.40
C GLU A 460 19.42 -13.41 34.80
N GLN A 461 18.24 -12.92 35.21
CA GLN A 461 17.71 -11.64 34.73
C GLN A 461 18.57 -10.45 35.19
N LEU A 462 19.09 -10.48 36.43
CA LEU A 462 20.03 -9.48 36.92
C LEU A 462 21.35 -9.50 36.14
N GLU A 463 21.87 -10.68 35.82
CA GLU A 463 23.07 -10.83 34.99
C GLU A 463 22.83 -10.27 33.58
N HIS A 464 21.70 -10.59 32.94
CA HIS A 464 21.32 -10.05 31.63
C HIS A 464 21.17 -8.53 31.65
N TRP A 465 20.50 -7.98 32.66
CA TRP A 465 20.30 -6.54 32.82
C TRP A 465 21.62 -5.81 33.07
N LEU A 466 22.51 -6.37 33.90
CA LEU A 466 23.84 -5.82 34.13
C LEU A 466 24.69 -5.83 32.86
N VAL A 467 24.59 -6.86 32.01
CA VAL A 467 25.28 -6.92 30.72
C VAL A 467 24.74 -5.88 29.73
N GLN A 468 23.41 -5.70 29.68
CA GLN A 468 22.79 -4.69 28.80
C GLN A 468 23.06 -3.25 29.26
N CYS A 469 22.94 -2.95 30.55
CA CYS A 469 23.07 -1.58 31.06
C CYS A 469 24.52 -1.11 31.18
N CYS A 470 25.47 -1.99 31.50
CA CYS A 470 26.84 -1.58 31.80
C CYS A 470 27.84 -1.86 30.67
N GLY A 471 27.44 -2.59 29.62
CA GLY A 471 28.35 -3.07 28.58
C GLY A 471 29.36 -4.08 29.13
N SER A 472 29.87 -4.95 28.28
CA SER A 472 30.75 -6.07 28.63
C SER A 472 32.12 -5.69 29.23
N ILE A 473 32.39 -4.41 29.47
CA ILE A 473 33.72 -3.89 29.82
C ILE A 473 33.88 -3.60 31.33
N PHE A 474 32.79 -3.51 32.10
CA PHE A 474 32.87 -3.29 33.56
C PHE A 474 31.86 -4.13 34.34
N LEU A 475 32.12 -5.44 34.46
CA LEU A 475 31.60 -6.22 35.60
C LEU A 475 32.67 -6.22 36.70
N PRO A 476 32.55 -5.41 37.76
CA PRO A 476 33.49 -5.49 38.87
C PRO A 476 33.33 -6.86 39.54
N MET A 477 34.45 -7.53 39.83
CA MET A 477 34.51 -8.82 40.53
C MET A 477 33.60 -8.93 41.77
N GLY A 478 33.19 -7.80 42.36
CA GLY A 478 32.27 -7.71 43.49
C GLY A 478 30.87 -8.29 43.24
N ALA A 479 30.25 -8.10 42.07
CA ALA A 479 28.91 -8.64 41.80
C ALA A 479 28.92 -10.18 41.70
N ALA A 480 29.91 -10.74 40.99
CA ALA A 480 30.12 -12.18 40.90
C ALA A 480 30.46 -12.84 42.26
N LEU A 481 31.19 -12.12 43.13
CA LEU A 481 31.48 -12.55 44.50
C LEU A 481 30.23 -12.54 45.40
N MET A 482 29.34 -11.54 45.28
CA MET A 482 28.08 -11.50 46.02
C MET A 482 27.11 -12.61 45.60
N VAL A 483 27.01 -12.91 44.29
CA VAL A 483 26.19 -14.04 43.80
C VAL A 483 26.76 -15.40 44.27
N ARG A 484 28.09 -15.58 44.27
CA ARG A 484 28.73 -16.79 44.82
C ARG A 484 28.56 -16.90 46.34
N ALA A 485 28.64 -15.81 47.09
CA ALA A 485 28.42 -15.80 48.54
C ALA A 485 26.97 -16.14 48.91
N ALA A 486 25.99 -15.63 48.16
CA ALA A 486 24.58 -15.97 48.33
C ALA A 486 24.29 -17.46 48.04
N LYS A 487 24.93 -18.05 47.01
CA LYS A 487 24.84 -19.51 46.72
C LYS A 487 25.48 -20.37 47.82
N LYS A 488 26.54 -19.89 48.48
CA LYS A 488 27.22 -20.62 49.57
C LYS A 488 26.45 -20.64 50.89
N HIS A 489 25.53 -19.69 51.12
CA HIS A 489 24.70 -19.64 52.32
C HIS A 489 23.38 -20.44 52.24
N ARG A 490 23.05 -21.03 51.08
CA ARG A 490 21.82 -21.83 50.86
C ARG A 490 22.05 -23.34 50.79
N ARG A 491 23.30 -23.80 50.85
CA ARG A 491 23.66 -25.19 51.18
C ARG A 491 24.05 -25.23 52.64
#